data_AF-A0AAV3U1L3-F1
#
_entry.id   AF-A0AAV3U1L3-F1
#
_cell.length_a   1.000
_cell.length_b   1.000
_cell.length_c   1.000
_cell.angle_alpha   90.00
_cell.angle_beta   90.00
_cell.angle_gamma   90.00
#
_symmetry.space_group_name_H-M   'P 1'
#
loop_
_entity.id
_entity.type
_entity.pdbx_description
1 polymer ?
#
loop_
_entity_poly.entity_id
_entity_poly.type
_entity_poly.pdbx_seq_one_letter_code
_entity_poly.pdbx_strand_id
1 'polypeptide(L)' 'MSLAQVNIARFILPADDPANQDFANNIDRVNSLAEAAPGFIWRFSDADRESDEEPSPATTITVLIYLFGRIVSR' A
#
# COMPACT_ATOMS: atom_id res chain seq x y z
N MET A 1 -4.55 -18.86 -10.38
CA MET A 1 -4.92 -18.41 -9.02
C MET A 1 -4.10 -17.17 -8.74
N SER A 2 -4.75 -16.03 -8.51
CA SER A 2 -4.09 -14.78 -8.13
C SER A 2 -4.29 -14.61 -6.63
N LEU A 3 -3.20 -14.39 -5.89
CA LEU A 3 -3.24 -14.16 -4.45
C LEU A 3 -3.18 -12.67 -4.20
N ALA A 4 -4.13 -12.14 -3.41
CA ALA A 4 -4.08 -10.80 -2.86
C ALA A 4 -3.47 -10.87 -1.45
N GLN A 5 -2.41 -10.12 -1.20
CA GLN A 5 -1.88 -9.89 0.15
C GLN A 5 -2.24 -8.48 0.59
N VAL A 6 -2.67 -8.25 1.83
CA VAL A 6 -2.90 -6.90 2.38
C VAL A 6 -1.95 -6.70 3.56
N ASN A 7 -1.17 -5.61 3.59
CA ASN A 7 -0.43 -5.21 4.79
C ASN A 7 -1.17 -4.09 5.52
N ILE A 8 -1.38 -4.28 6.82
CA ILE A 8 -2.08 -3.35 7.71
C ILE A 8 -1.11 -2.97 8.83
N ALA A 9 -0.84 -1.68 8.97
CA ALA A 9 -0.03 -1.15 10.07
C ALA A 9 -0.68 0.10 10.66
N ARG A 10 -0.49 0.33 11.97
CA ARG A 10 -0.96 1.54 12.66
C ARG A 10 0.24 2.37 13.08
N PHE A 11 0.18 3.69 12.89
CA PHE A 11 1.20 4.58 13.44
C PHE A 11 1.18 4.59 14.97
N ILE A 12 2.35 4.72 15.57
CA ILE A 12 2.52 4.86 17.04
C ILE A 12 2.27 6.33 17.45
N LEU A 13 2.74 7.27 16.62
CA LEU A 13 2.52 8.71 16.73
C LEU A 13 1.49 9.18 15.67
N PRO A 14 0.97 10.42 15.71
CA PRO A 14 0.12 10.96 14.64
C PRO A 14 0.75 10.78 13.24
N ALA A 15 -0.06 10.56 12.20
CA ALA A 15 0.45 10.29 10.85
C ALA A 15 1.32 11.44 10.27
N ASP A 16 1.05 12.68 10.67
CA ASP A 16 1.78 13.89 10.30
C ASP A 16 3.00 14.18 11.19
N ASP A 17 3.25 13.35 12.21
CA ASP A 17 4.42 13.49 13.08
C ASP A 17 5.72 13.40 12.26
N PRO A 18 6.72 14.28 12.50
CA PRO A 18 8.01 14.24 11.82
C PRO A 18 8.69 12.87 11.81
N ALA A 19 8.49 12.05 12.85
CA ALA A 19 9.04 10.70 12.93
C ALA A 19 8.49 9.75 11.84
N ASN A 20 7.34 10.07 11.25
CA ASN A 20 6.68 9.28 10.21
C ASN A 20 6.94 9.81 8.78
N GLN A 21 7.56 10.99 8.62
CA GLN A 21 7.73 11.62 7.31
C GLN A 21 8.57 10.77 6.35
N ASP A 22 9.66 10.17 6.83
CA ASP A 22 10.47 9.29 5.99
C ASP A 22 9.67 8.08 5.49
N PHE A 23 8.77 7.54 6.32
CA PHE A 23 7.88 6.47 5.90
C PHE A 23 6.90 6.98 4.82
N ALA A 24 6.20 8.08 5.08
CA ALA A 24 5.21 8.66 4.17
C ALA A 24 5.80 8.99 2.80
N ASN A 25 6.98 9.62 2.79
CA ASN A 25 7.70 10.02 1.58
C ASN A 25 8.14 8.82 0.70
N ASN A 26 8.20 7.61 1.26
CA ASN A 26 8.60 6.41 0.52
C ASN A 26 7.43 5.59 -0.03
N ILE A 27 6.17 5.92 0.30
CA ILE A 27 4.99 5.16 -0.15
C ILE A 27 4.95 5.06 -1.67
N ASP A 28 5.06 6.19 -2.38
CA ASP A 28 5.00 6.23 -3.85
C ASP A 28 6.15 5.45 -4.51
N ARG A 29 7.34 5.51 -3.92
CA ARG A 29 8.51 4.76 -4.38
C ARG A 29 8.25 3.26 -4.28
N VAL A 30 7.75 2.79 -3.14
CA VAL A 30 7.47 1.35 -2.92
C VAL A 30 6.35 0.87 -3.84
N ASN A 31 5.29 1.66 -4.00
CA ASN A 31 4.19 1.37 -4.94
C ASN A 31 4.72 1.20 -6.37
N SER A 32 5.56 2.14 -6.83
CA SER A 32 6.15 2.13 -8.17
C SER A 32 7.03 0.90 -8.41
N LEU A 33 7.83 0.50 -7.41
CA LEU A 33 8.68 -0.69 -7.52
C LEU A 33 7.87 -1.97 -7.70
N ALA A 34 6.70 -2.06 -7.08
CA ALA A 34 5.87 -3.23 -7.21
C ALA A 34 5.01 -3.25 -8.46
N GLU A 35 4.56 -2.09 -8.94
CA GLU A 35 3.95 -1.96 -10.27
C GLU A 35 4.93 -2.40 -11.38
N ALA A 36 6.23 -2.20 -11.17
CA ALA A 36 7.29 -2.67 -12.07
C ALA A 36 7.67 -4.16 -11.86
N ALA A 37 7.15 -4.83 -10.84
CA ALA A 37 7.55 -6.21 -10.53
C ALA A 37 6.94 -7.21 -11.53
N PRO A 38 7.71 -8.23 -11.97
CA PRO A 38 7.18 -9.29 -12.81
C PRO A 38 5.97 -9.98 -12.17
N GLY A 39 4.86 -10.06 -12.90
CA GLY A 39 3.64 -10.69 -12.42
C GLY A 39 2.74 -9.81 -11.55
N PHE A 40 3.02 -8.49 -11.47
CA PHE A 40 2.06 -7.50 -10.97
C PHE A 40 0.79 -7.51 -11.82
N ILE A 41 -0.37 -7.54 -11.17
CA ILE A 41 -1.67 -7.50 -11.83
C ILE A 41 -2.46 -6.24 -11.46
N TRP A 42 -2.46 -5.83 -10.18
CA TRP A 42 -3.24 -4.69 -9.69
C TRP A 42 -2.84 -4.26 -8.28
N ARG A 43 -3.15 -2.99 -7.93
CA ARG A 43 -3.05 -2.35 -6.61
C ARG A 43 -4.28 -1.45 -6.37
N PHE A 44 -4.78 -1.39 -5.13
CA PHE A 44 -5.76 -0.39 -4.70
C PHE A 44 -5.13 1.00 -4.55
N SER A 45 -5.77 2.02 -5.11
CA SER A 45 -5.33 3.42 -5.11
C SER A 45 -6.46 4.36 -4.66
N ASP A 46 -6.13 5.64 -4.45
CA ASP A 46 -7.16 6.64 -4.11
C ASP A 46 -8.20 6.82 -5.22
N ALA A 47 -7.85 6.55 -6.48
CA ALA A 47 -8.79 6.58 -7.60
C ALA A 47 -9.85 5.46 -7.54
N ASP A 48 -9.60 4.40 -6.77
CA ASP A 48 -10.53 3.29 -6.58
C ASP A 48 -11.49 3.53 -5.40
N ARG A 49 -11.35 4.64 -4.66
CA ARG A 49 -12.23 4.98 -3.54
C ARG A 49 -13.56 5.52 -4.02
N GLU A 50 -14.64 5.08 -3.36
CA GLU A 50 -16.00 5.59 -3.60
C GLU A 50 -16.32 6.85 -2.77
N SER A 51 -15.51 7.16 -1.75
CA SER A 51 -15.73 8.29 -0.83
C SER A 51 -14.76 9.44 -1.08
N ASP A 52 -15.29 10.67 -1.10
CA ASP A 52 -14.50 11.91 -1.11
C ASP A 52 -13.96 12.29 0.29
N GLU A 53 -14.22 11.47 1.31
CA GLU A 53 -13.71 11.71 2.67
C GLU A 53 -12.23 11.36 2.76
N GLU A 54 -11.44 12.34 3.20
CA GLU A 54 -10.02 12.14 3.52
C GLU A 54 -9.87 11.02 4.57
N PRO A 55 -8.95 10.06 4.36
CA PRO A 55 -8.75 8.98 5.33
C PRO A 55 -8.35 9.56 6.69
N SER A 56 -8.94 9.02 7.76
CA SER A 56 -8.62 9.47 9.13
C SER A 56 -7.09 9.39 9.38
N PRO A 57 -6.45 10.48 9.85
CA PRO A 57 -5.01 10.52 10.10
C PRO A 57 -4.56 9.55 11.21
N ALA A 58 -5.50 9.02 12.00
CA ALA A 58 -5.21 8.03 13.04
C ALA A 58 -5.12 6.59 12.51
N THR A 59 -5.59 6.34 11.28
CA THR A 59 -6.03 5.00 10.89
C THR A 59 -5.31 4.54 9.64
N THR A 60 -4.29 3.72 9.91
CA THR A 60 -3.89 2.60 9.07
C THR A 60 -3.20 2.98 7.76
N ILE A 61 -1.89 2.72 7.73
CA ILE A 61 -1.20 2.47 6.47
C ILE A 61 -1.77 1.15 5.95
N THR A 62 -2.77 1.23 5.08
CA THR A 62 -3.16 0.11 4.22
C THR A 62 -2.26 0.22 3.00
N VAL A 63 -1.12 -0.45 3.01
CA VAL A 63 -0.22 -0.43 1.86
C VAL A 63 -0.08 -1.86 1.34
N LEU A 64 -0.67 -1.98 0.15
CA LEU A 64 -0.43 -2.96 -0.91
C LEU A 64 -1.34 -4.19 -0.84
N ILE A 65 -2.39 -4.15 -1.66
CA ILE A 65 -2.89 -5.34 -2.32
C ILE A 65 -2.02 -5.59 -3.53
N TYR A 66 -1.23 -6.67 -3.50
CA TYR A 66 -0.57 -7.17 -4.70
C TYR A 66 -1.25 -8.43 -5.15
N LEU A 67 -1.64 -8.47 -6.42
CA LEU A 67 -2.02 -9.69 -7.10
C LEU A 67 -0.78 -10.24 -7.82
N PHE A 68 -0.18 -11.30 -7.26
CA PHE A 68 0.91 -12.02 -7.93
C PHE A 68 0.37 -13.21 -8.73
N GLY A 69 0.73 -13.29 -10.01
CA GLY A 69 0.52 -14.47 -10.84
C GLY A 69 1.59 -15.54 -10.58
N ARG A 70 1.17 -16.73 -10.10
CA ARG A 70 1.97 -17.96 -9.88
C ARG A 70 3.42 -17.70 -9.40
N ILE A 71 3.60 -17.58 -8.09
CA ILE A 71 4.87 -17.97 -7.45
C ILE A 71 4.96 -19.49 -7.58
N VAL A 72 5.54 -19.97 -8.67
CA VAL A 72 5.97 -21.38 -8.73
C VAL A 72 7.21 -21.44 -7.86
N SER A 73 7.01 -21.84 -6.61
CA SER A 73 8.07 -22.35 -5.74
C SER A 73 8.87 -23.39 -6.53
N ARG A 74 10.17 -23.14 -6.65
CA ARG A 74 11.17 -24.17 -6.95
C ARG A 74 11.85 -24.52 -5.64
#